data_AF-A0A4U1IUY9-F1
#
_entry.id   AF-A0A4U1IUY9-F1
#
_cell.length_a   1.000
_cell.length_b   1.000
_cell.length_c   1.000
_cell.angle_alpha   90.00
_cell.angle_beta   90.00
_cell.angle_gamma   90.00
#
_symmetry.space_group_name_H-M   'P 1'
#
loop_
_entity.id
_entity.type
_entity.pdbx_description
1 polymer ?
#
loop_
_entity_poly.entity_id
_entity_poly.type
_entity_poly.pdbx_seq_one_letter_code
_entity_poly.pdbx_strand_id
1 'polypeptide(L)'
;MGKIFLAAAMFLALNGCGNECSFKEQCNGNVLEICGEGPDQVVNRKVSSTPCEAPNEVCVEPTEGLAYCARAPETTCDDTFDGACDGTVRLMCSPKLISPEGVSRFVVAFDCADSNQTCVDEGMTARCQ
;
A
#
# COMPACT_ATOMS: atom_id res chain seq x y z
N MET A 1 24.88 16.86 -59.15
CA MET A 1 25.55 16.68 -57.84
C MET A 1 24.67 17.34 -56.80
N GLY A 2 24.13 16.60 -55.83
CA GLY A 2 23.25 17.14 -54.79
C GLY A 2 22.65 15.99 -53.98
N LYS A 3 23.46 15.40 -53.09
CA LYS A 3 23.04 14.29 -52.25
C LYS A 3 22.28 14.82 -51.03
N ILE A 4 21.07 14.32 -50.90
CA ILE A 4 20.08 14.52 -49.84
C ILE A 4 20.69 14.13 -48.49
N PHE A 5 20.83 15.10 -47.57
CA PHE A 5 21.19 14.86 -46.17
C PHE A 5 20.09 15.45 -45.28
N LEU A 6 19.02 14.67 -45.06
CA LEU A 6 17.90 15.06 -44.20
C LEU A 6 17.19 13.78 -43.72
N ALA A 7 17.87 12.94 -42.94
CA ALA A 7 17.27 11.69 -42.46
C ALA A 7 17.86 11.12 -41.15
N ALA A 8 18.57 11.92 -40.33
CA ALA A 8 19.24 11.39 -39.13
C ALA A 8 18.72 11.93 -37.78
N ALA A 9 17.78 12.88 -37.77
CA ALA A 9 17.35 13.52 -36.52
C ALA A 9 16.05 12.94 -35.91
N MET A 10 15.38 12.00 -36.59
CA MET A 10 14.03 11.53 -36.19
C MET A 10 13.99 10.16 -35.51
N PHE A 11 15.15 9.51 -35.29
CA PHE A 11 15.21 8.19 -34.64
C PHE A 11 15.52 8.22 -33.14
N LEU A 12 15.83 9.39 -32.55
CA LEU A 12 16.15 9.53 -31.12
C LEU A 12 14.94 9.83 -30.22
N ALA A 13 13.74 10.02 -30.79
CA ALA A 13 12.52 10.32 -30.03
C ALA A 13 11.69 9.08 -29.63
N LEU A 14 12.20 7.86 -29.88
CA LEU A 14 11.50 6.60 -29.58
C LEU A 14 12.12 5.82 -28.40
N ASN A 15 13.06 6.40 -27.66
CA ASN A 15 13.25 5.98 -26.27
C ASN A 15 12.07 6.55 -25.49
N GLY A 16 10.92 5.90 -25.65
CA GLY A 16 9.75 6.14 -24.83
C GLY A 16 10.22 6.17 -23.39
N CYS A 17 9.79 7.20 -22.67
CA CYS A 17 9.98 7.31 -21.24
C CYS A 17 9.57 5.97 -20.63
N GLY A 18 10.55 5.12 -20.31
CA GLY A 18 10.33 3.78 -19.80
C GLY A 18 9.67 3.94 -18.45
N ASN A 19 8.34 3.80 -18.43
CA ASN A 19 7.60 3.76 -17.19
C ASN A 19 7.81 2.36 -16.65
N GLU A 20 8.81 2.17 -15.79
CA GLU A 20 9.18 0.86 -15.22
C GLU A 20 8.09 0.26 -14.31
N CYS A 21 6.97 0.96 -14.13
CA CYS A 21 5.91 0.55 -13.22
C CYS A 21 4.59 0.31 -13.93
N SER A 22 4.21 -0.96 -14.00
CA SER A 22 2.93 -1.44 -14.54
C SER A 22 1.84 -1.59 -13.47
N PHE A 23 2.13 -1.33 -12.20
CA PHE A 23 1.21 -1.55 -11.08
C PHE A 23 1.07 -0.31 -10.19
N LYS A 24 -0.02 -0.24 -9.42
CA LYS A 24 -0.24 0.79 -8.39
C LYS A 24 0.33 0.34 -7.05
N GLU A 25 -0.17 -0.79 -6.55
CA GLU A 25 0.24 -1.45 -5.32
C GLU A 25 0.23 -2.97 -5.58
N GLN A 26 1.20 -3.70 -5.02
CA GLN A 26 1.23 -5.17 -5.07
C GLN A 26 2.01 -5.76 -3.89
N CYS A 27 1.83 -7.05 -3.64
CA CYS A 27 2.69 -7.80 -2.72
C CYS A 27 3.80 -8.55 -3.47
N ASN A 28 5.07 -8.30 -3.09
CA ASN A 28 6.22 -9.09 -3.52
C ASN A 28 6.74 -9.92 -2.34
N GLY A 29 6.18 -11.12 -2.16
CA GLY A 29 6.37 -11.88 -0.94
C GLY A 29 5.75 -11.13 0.25
N ASN A 30 6.59 -10.78 1.24
CA ASN A 30 6.16 -10.01 2.42
C ASN A 30 6.53 -8.51 2.35
N VAL A 31 6.73 -7.99 1.15
CA VAL A 31 7.07 -6.59 0.91
C VAL A 31 5.93 -5.93 0.15
N LEU A 32 5.42 -4.83 0.68
CA LEU A 32 4.49 -3.94 -0.02
C LEU A 32 5.28 -3.10 -1.02
N GLU A 33 4.93 -3.22 -2.29
CA GLU A 33 5.48 -2.39 -3.36
C GLU A 33 4.41 -1.42 -3.85
N ILE A 34 4.71 -0.12 -3.78
CA ILE A 34 3.85 0.94 -4.32
C ILE A 34 4.60 1.61 -5.45
N CYS A 35 3.96 1.75 -6.62
CA CYS A 35 4.52 2.57 -7.66
C CYS A 35 3.75 3.85 -7.94
N GLY A 36 4.52 4.92 -8.09
CA GLY A 36 4.05 6.25 -8.37
C GLY A 36 4.12 7.17 -7.16
N GLU A 37 4.53 6.73 -5.96
CA GLU A 37 4.74 7.65 -4.84
C GLU A 37 5.84 8.69 -5.13
N GLY A 38 5.51 9.97 -4.96
CA GLY A 38 6.39 11.11 -5.21
C GLY A 38 5.64 12.34 -5.76
N PRO A 39 6.20 13.56 -5.63
CA PRO A 39 5.56 14.80 -6.09
C PRO A 39 5.41 14.88 -7.62
N ASP A 40 6.22 14.14 -8.39
CA ASP A 40 6.25 14.14 -9.86
C ASP A 40 5.71 12.84 -10.46
N GLN A 41 4.41 12.57 -10.24
CA GLN A 41 3.66 11.39 -10.71
C GLN A 41 3.76 11.08 -12.23
N VAL A 42 4.38 11.95 -13.03
CA VAL A 42 4.44 11.89 -14.49
C VAL A 42 5.87 11.65 -15.02
N VAL A 43 6.91 11.92 -14.24
CA VAL A 43 8.32 11.80 -14.68
C VAL A 43 9.14 11.15 -13.56
N ASN A 44 9.84 10.04 -13.85
CA ASN A 44 10.63 9.26 -12.86
C ASN A 44 9.82 8.55 -11.77
N ARG A 45 8.72 7.90 -12.14
CA ARG A 45 8.03 6.95 -11.24
C ARG A 45 9.01 5.89 -10.77
N LYS A 46 9.06 5.65 -9.46
CA LYS A 46 9.88 4.62 -8.82
C LYS A 46 9.00 3.69 -8.00
N VAL A 47 9.46 2.45 -7.86
CA VAL A 47 8.91 1.52 -6.88
C VAL A 47 9.42 1.91 -5.50
N SER A 48 8.49 2.13 -4.58
CA SER A 48 8.72 2.24 -3.14
C SER A 48 8.44 0.86 -2.55
N SER A 49 9.42 0.29 -1.83
CA SER A 49 9.32 -1.03 -1.22
C SER A 49 9.36 -0.89 0.29
N THR A 50 8.32 -1.36 0.95
CA THR A 50 8.19 -1.34 2.42
C THR A 50 7.95 -2.77 2.91
N PRO A 51 8.89 -3.38 3.65
CA PRO A 51 8.66 -4.67 4.29
C PRO A 51 7.46 -4.60 5.25
N CYS A 52 6.61 -5.63 5.23
CA CYS A 52 5.58 -5.78 6.24
C CYS A 52 6.20 -6.37 7.51
N GLU A 53 6.23 -5.57 8.57
CA GLU A 53 6.82 -5.89 9.87
C GLU A 53 5.80 -5.66 10.98
N ALA A 54 6.15 -6.04 12.21
CA ALA A 54 5.27 -5.84 13.35
C ALA A 54 4.84 -4.35 13.47
N PRO A 55 3.54 -4.08 13.74
CA PRO A 55 2.51 -5.04 14.12
C PRO A 55 1.68 -5.60 12.93
N ASN A 56 2.03 -5.27 11.68
CA ASN A 56 1.35 -5.71 10.45
C ASN A 56 2.29 -6.54 9.57
N GLU A 57 2.48 -7.79 9.95
CA GLU A 57 3.56 -8.64 9.43
C GLU A 57 3.22 -9.35 8.11
N VAL A 58 2.00 -9.21 7.57
CA VAL A 58 1.56 -9.95 6.38
C VAL A 58 1.18 -8.99 5.26
N CYS A 59 1.82 -9.08 4.10
CA CYS A 59 1.34 -8.38 2.91
C CYS A 59 0.11 -9.10 2.34
N VAL A 60 -0.98 -8.37 2.16
CA VAL A 60 -2.23 -8.88 1.56
C VAL A 60 -2.59 -8.10 0.30
N GLU A 61 -3.12 -8.81 -0.70
CA GLU A 61 -3.56 -8.26 -1.98
C GLU A 61 -5.02 -8.68 -2.23
N PRO A 62 -6.01 -7.97 -1.66
CA PRO A 62 -7.41 -8.38 -1.76
C PRO A 62 -8.02 -8.21 -3.16
N THR A 63 -7.39 -7.40 -4.02
CA THR A 63 -7.72 -7.28 -5.45
C THR A 63 -6.49 -6.77 -6.20
N GLU A 64 -6.45 -7.01 -7.51
CA GLU A 64 -5.39 -6.50 -8.38
C GLU A 64 -5.22 -4.98 -8.23
N GLY A 65 -3.99 -4.54 -7.97
CA GLY A 65 -3.65 -3.12 -7.82
C GLY A 65 -3.97 -2.50 -6.47
N LEU A 66 -4.36 -3.30 -5.48
CA LEU A 66 -4.51 -2.90 -4.08
C LEU A 66 -3.76 -3.90 -3.19
N ALA A 67 -2.74 -3.41 -2.50
CA ALA A 67 -1.99 -4.19 -1.53
C ALA A 67 -1.68 -3.36 -0.28
N TYR A 68 -1.62 -4.00 0.88
CA TYR A 68 -1.23 -3.36 2.14
C TYR A 68 -0.71 -4.38 3.15
N CYS A 69 -0.05 -3.90 4.21
CA CYS A 69 0.36 -4.73 5.33
C CYS A 69 -0.80 -4.90 6.32
N ALA A 70 -1.16 -6.15 6.60
CA ALA A 70 -2.16 -6.57 7.57
C ALA A 70 -1.53 -7.34 8.73
N ARG A 71 -2.29 -7.49 9.82
CA ARG A 71 -1.84 -8.20 11.01
C ARG A 71 -1.81 -9.71 10.78
N ALA A 72 -0.81 -10.38 11.37
CA ALA A 72 -0.75 -11.83 11.47
C ALA A 72 -1.58 -12.37 12.67
N PRO A 73 -2.24 -13.53 12.55
CA PRO A 73 -2.52 -14.23 11.29
C PRO A 73 -3.51 -13.43 10.43
N GLU A 74 -3.43 -13.61 9.11
CA GLU A 74 -4.35 -12.98 8.16
C GLU A 74 -5.80 -13.27 8.57
N THR A 75 -6.50 -12.23 9.02
CA THR A 75 -7.86 -12.33 9.55
C THR A 75 -8.75 -11.37 8.78
N THR A 76 -9.73 -11.91 8.06
CA THR A 76 -10.74 -11.09 7.37
C THR A 76 -11.71 -10.46 8.36
N CYS A 77 -12.21 -9.26 8.06
CA CYS A 77 -13.16 -8.53 8.89
C CYS A 77 -14.18 -7.77 8.02
N ASP A 78 -15.24 -7.26 8.65
CA ASP A 78 -16.27 -6.45 7.99
C ASP A 78 -16.66 -5.21 8.83
N ASP A 79 -17.78 -4.57 8.49
CA ASP A 79 -18.27 -3.36 9.17
C ASP A 79 -18.78 -3.64 10.59
N THR A 80 -18.94 -4.92 10.96
CA THR A 80 -19.31 -5.36 12.31
C THR A 80 -18.09 -5.58 13.21
N PHE A 81 -16.88 -5.46 12.66
CA PHE A 81 -15.65 -5.51 13.44
C PHE A 81 -15.43 -4.17 14.16
N ASP A 82 -15.86 -4.17 15.41
CA ASP A 82 -15.87 -3.01 16.31
C ASP A 82 -14.46 -2.55 16.76
N GLY A 83 -13.41 -3.32 16.46
CA GLY A 83 -12.06 -3.05 16.95
C GLY A 83 -11.87 -3.58 18.38
N ALA A 84 -10.61 -3.79 18.75
CA ALA A 84 -10.25 -4.36 20.05
C ALA A 84 -8.83 -3.94 20.46
N CYS A 85 -8.55 -3.93 21.74
CA CYS A 85 -7.18 -3.88 22.24
C CYS A 85 -6.56 -5.28 22.36
N ASP A 86 -5.30 -5.39 21.94
CA ASP A 86 -4.43 -6.51 22.28
C ASP A 86 -3.19 -5.94 22.99
N GLY A 87 -3.26 -5.85 24.32
CA GLY A 87 -2.27 -5.14 25.12
C GLY A 87 -2.23 -3.65 24.77
N THR A 88 -1.09 -3.16 24.28
CA THR A 88 -0.91 -1.76 23.83
C THR A 88 -1.30 -1.54 22.37
N VAL A 89 -1.68 -2.59 21.65
CA VAL A 89 -1.98 -2.55 20.21
C VAL A 89 -3.48 -2.39 19.99
N ARG A 90 -3.86 -1.41 19.19
CA ARG A 90 -5.23 -1.23 18.69
C ARG A 90 -5.43 -2.05 17.42
N LEU A 91 -6.39 -2.96 17.46
CA LEU A 91 -6.85 -3.72 16.31
C LEU A 91 -8.03 -3.02 15.65
N MET A 92 -8.01 -2.90 14.33
CA MET A 92 -9.15 -2.38 13.57
C MET A 92 -9.28 -3.09 12.22
N CYS A 93 -10.49 -3.07 11.68
CA CYS A 93 -10.69 -3.51 10.31
C CYS A 93 -10.16 -2.44 9.36
N SER A 94 -9.42 -2.85 8.32
CA SER A 94 -8.89 -1.91 7.31
C SER A 94 -10.03 -1.01 6.77
N PRO A 95 -9.86 0.31 6.72
CA PRO A 95 -10.93 1.22 6.28
C PRO A 95 -11.33 0.97 4.82
N LYS A 96 -12.58 1.33 4.47
CA LYS A 96 -13.09 1.22 3.09
C LYS A 96 -12.29 2.01 2.05
N LEU A 97 -11.56 3.04 2.49
CA LEU A 97 -10.66 3.81 1.64
C LEU A 97 -9.45 2.98 1.20
N ILE A 98 -9.01 2.05 2.05
CA ILE A 98 -7.96 1.09 1.69
C ILE A 98 -8.59 -0.04 0.88
N SER A 99 -9.76 -0.56 1.26
CA SER A 99 -10.44 -1.66 0.53
C SER A 99 -11.88 -1.29 0.13
N PRO A 100 -12.16 -1.02 -1.16
CA PRO A 100 -13.48 -0.62 -1.65
C PRO A 100 -14.60 -1.63 -1.36
N GLU A 101 -15.86 -1.22 -1.53
CA GLU A 101 -17.00 -2.12 -1.32
C GLU A 101 -16.93 -3.37 -2.21
N GLY A 102 -17.23 -4.53 -1.61
CA GLY A 102 -17.14 -5.83 -2.29
C GLY A 102 -15.73 -6.43 -2.32
N VAL A 103 -14.73 -5.73 -1.78
CA VAL A 103 -13.36 -6.24 -1.62
C VAL A 103 -13.15 -6.72 -0.18
N SER A 104 -12.43 -7.84 -0.02
CA SER A 104 -12.09 -8.38 1.29
C SER A 104 -11.30 -7.35 2.11
N ARG A 105 -11.60 -7.29 3.41
CA ARG A 105 -10.90 -6.44 4.38
C ARG A 105 -10.21 -7.30 5.40
N PHE A 106 -9.08 -6.82 5.89
CA PHE A 106 -8.27 -7.53 6.87
C PHE A 106 -8.07 -6.70 8.14
N VAL A 107 -7.85 -7.40 9.25
CA VAL A 107 -7.48 -6.76 10.51
C VAL A 107 -6.09 -6.15 10.36
N VAL A 108 -5.97 -4.88 10.72
CA VAL A 108 -4.73 -4.13 10.83
C VAL A 108 -4.52 -3.72 12.29
N ALA A 109 -3.26 -3.59 12.68
CA ALA A 109 -2.85 -3.18 14.02
C ALA A 109 -2.15 -1.83 14.01
N PHE A 110 -2.35 -1.08 15.09
CA PHE A 110 -1.66 0.16 15.38
C PHE A 110 -1.07 0.08 16.79
N ASP A 111 0.25 0.18 16.93
CA ASP A 111 0.86 0.23 18.25
C ASP A 111 0.64 1.62 18.85
N CYS A 112 -0.16 1.71 19.91
CA CYS A 112 -0.42 2.99 20.57
C CYS A 112 0.84 3.52 21.26
N ALA A 113 1.81 2.67 21.57
CA ALA A 113 3.05 3.05 22.22
C ALA A 113 3.91 3.99 21.34
N ASP A 114 3.84 3.87 20.01
CA ASP A 114 4.56 4.74 19.07
C ASP A 114 4.15 6.21 19.21
N SER A 115 2.94 6.46 19.72
CA SER A 115 2.41 7.79 20.01
C SER A 115 2.39 8.13 21.50
N ASN A 116 3.07 7.35 22.34
CA ASN A 116 3.04 7.46 23.82
C ASN A 116 1.61 7.44 24.39
N GLN A 117 0.75 6.60 23.81
CA GLN A 117 -0.64 6.38 24.19
C GLN A 117 -0.84 4.92 24.62
N THR A 118 -1.96 4.65 25.29
CA THR A 118 -2.39 3.28 25.61
C THR A 118 -3.62 2.92 24.81
N CYS A 119 -3.74 1.66 24.41
CA CYS A 119 -4.99 1.18 23.85
C CYS A 119 -6.04 1.08 24.95
N VAL A 120 -7.21 1.67 24.72
CA VAL A 120 -8.36 1.58 25.63
C VAL A 120 -9.57 1.06 24.89
N ASP A 121 -10.18 0.01 25.44
CA ASP A 121 -11.47 -0.52 25.01
C ASP A 121 -12.61 0.34 25.60
N GLU A 122 -13.48 0.84 24.75
CA GLU A 122 -14.66 1.64 25.07
C GLU A 122 -15.96 0.88 24.76
N GLY A 123 -15.97 -0.40 25.09
CA GLY A 123 -17.12 -1.29 24.86
C GLY A 123 -17.18 -1.82 23.43
N MET A 124 -17.55 -0.97 22.47
CA MET A 124 -17.68 -1.33 21.04
C MET A 124 -16.59 -0.70 20.16
N THR A 125 -15.58 -0.07 20.75
CA THR A 125 -14.45 0.47 20.01
C THR A 125 -13.18 0.34 20.81
N ALA A 126 -12.05 0.27 20.11
CA ALA A 126 -10.73 0.45 20.70
C ALA A 126 -10.09 1.72 20.14
N ARG A 127 -9.39 2.48 20.99
CA ARG A 127 -8.65 3.69 20.58
C ARG A 127 -7.35 3.87 21.35
N CYS A 128 -6.37 4.51 20.71
CA CYS A 128 -5.16 4.98 21.37
C CYS A 128 -5.47 6.32 22.06
N GLN A 129 -5.24 6.40 23.38
CA GLN A 129 -5.43 7.62 24.17
C GLN A 129 -4.45 7.74 25.35
#